data_AF-A0A2D9CG21-F1
#
_entry.id   AF-A0A2D9CG21-F1
#
_cell.length_a   1.000
_cell.length_b   1.000
_cell.length_c   1.000
_cell.angle_alpha   90.00
_cell.angle_beta   90.00
_cell.angle_gamma   90.00
#
_symmetry.space_group_name_H-M   'P 1'
#
loop_
_entity.id
_entity.type
_entity.pdbx_description
1 polymer ?
#
loop_
_entity_poly.entity_id
_entity_poly.type
_entity_poly.pdbx_seq_one_letter_code
_entity_poly.pdbx_strand_id
1 'polypeptide(L)'
;MSKELNEDTSLNISIKTLIAIGAGMASLIGMWFALQADIEEAKLLPEPEISRTEYDLKDQLIRETIMNTGKKVEENSDALKNIDEKLFEIISK
;
A
#
# COMPACT_ATOMS: atom_id res chain seq x y z
N MET A 1 25.30 39.20 -19.97
CA MET A 1 24.69 39.94 -21.09
C MET A 1 23.23 39.52 -21.19
N SER A 2 22.36 40.17 -20.44
CA SER A 2 20.92 39.94 -20.51
C SER A 2 20.36 40.91 -21.54
N LYS A 3 19.91 40.38 -22.69
CA LYS A 3 19.15 41.17 -23.66
C LYS A 3 17.75 41.33 -23.07
N GLU A 4 17.49 42.48 -22.47
CA GLU A 4 16.14 42.86 -22.05
C GLU A 4 15.25 42.93 -23.28
N LEU A 5 14.11 42.25 -23.22
CA LEU A 5 13.07 42.28 -24.24
C LEU A 5 12.31 43.59 -24.06
N ASN A 6 12.57 44.59 -24.91
CA ASN A 6 11.88 45.88 -24.92
C ASN A 6 10.65 45.85 -25.87
N GLU A 7 9.66 46.73 -25.66
CA GLU A 7 8.41 46.83 -26.46
C GLU A 7 8.65 47.03 -27.97
N ASP A 8 9.79 47.60 -28.37
CA ASP A 8 10.18 47.78 -29.79
C ASP A 8 10.82 46.53 -30.41
N THR A 9 10.91 45.42 -29.69
CA THR A 9 11.47 44.17 -30.21
C THR A 9 10.47 43.50 -31.16
N SER A 10 10.61 43.76 -32.45
CA SER A 10 9.84 43.08 -33.50
C SER A 10 10.17 41.60 -33.56
N LEU A 11 9.41 40.78 -32.84
CA LEU A 11 9.47 39.33 -32.89
C LEU A 11 8.95 38.82 -34.24
N ASN A 12 9.84 38.68 -35.23
CA ASN A 12 9.56 38.04 -36.52
C ASN A 12 9.46 36.51 -36.36
N ILE A 13 8.42 36.04 -35.70
CA ILE A 13 8.14 34.61 -35.55
C ILE A 13 7.31 34.15 -36.75
N SER A 14 7.80 33.11 -37.45
CA SER A 14 7.06 32.50 -38.54
C SER A 14 5.81 31.79 -38.04
N ILE A 15 4.72 31.84 -38.82
CA ILE A 15 3.48 31.09 -38.57
C ILE A 15 3.76 29.60 -38.38
N LYS A 16 4.73 29.02 -39.11
CA LYS A 16 5.14 27.62 -38.92
C LYS A 16 5.69 27.35 -37.52
N THR A 17 6.45 28.30 -36.97
CA THR A 17 7.00 28.20 -35.61
C THR A 17 5.89 28.30 -34.57
N LEU A 18 4.91 29.19 -34.76
CA LEU A 18 3.75 29.30 -33.86
C LEU A 18 2.88 28.02 -33.89
N ILE A 19 2.65 27.44 -35.06
CA ILE A 19 1.92 26.18 -35.19
C ILE A 19 2.69 25.03 -34.51
N ALA A 20 4.02 24.97 -34.68
CA ALA A 20 4.83 23.94 -34.03
C ALA A 20 4.80 24.05 -32.50
N ILE A 21 4.88 25.27 -31.97
CA ILE A 21 4.75 25.52 -30.52
C ILE A 21 3.33 25.18 -30.05
N GLY A 22 2.30 25.58 -30.79
CA GLY A 22 0.91 25.27 -30.47
C GLY A 22 0.64 23.76 -30.46
N ALA A 23 1.19 23.01 -31.43
CA ALA A 23 1.09 21.56 -31.47
C ALA A 23 1.81 20.91 -30.28
N GLY A 24 3.04 21.37 -29.96
CA GLY A 24 3.79 20.87 -28.80
C GLY A 24 3.06 21.14 -27.48
N MET A 25 2.49 22.33 -27.30
CA MET A 25 1.68 22.67 -26.14
C MET A 25 0.40 21.83 -26.07
N ALA A 26 -0.30 21.66 -27.19
CA ALA A 26 -1.51 20.84 -27.24
C ALA A 26 -1.24 19.38 -26.87
N SER A 27 -0.11 18.81 -27.29
CA SER A 27 0.30 17.45 -26.91
C SER A 27 0.56 17.33 -25.41
N LEU A 28 1.28 18.28 -24.81
CA LEU A 28 1.57 18.26 -23.36
C LEU A 28 0.30 18.44 -22.52
N ILE A 29 -0.58 19.36 -22.94
CA ILE A 29 -1.86 19.61 -22.27
C ILE A 29 -2.77 18.37 -22.39
N GLY A 30 -2.84 17.76 -23.57
CA GLY A 30 -3.60 16.53 -23.78
C GLY A 30 -3.11 15.38 -22.90
N MET A 31 -1.79 15.19 -22.80
CA MET A 31 -1.19 14.18 -21.93
C MET A 31 -1.46 14.45 -20.45
N TRP A 32 -1.41 15.72 -20.02
CA TRP A 32 -1.72 16.12 -18.65
C TRP A 32 -3.17 15.79 -18.28
N PHE A 33 -4.13 16.14 -19.15
CA PHE A 33 -5.55 15.85 -18.90
C PHE A 33 -5.87 14.36 -18.94
N ALA A 34 -5.24 13.59 -19.83
CA ALA A 34 -5.35 12.13 -19.83
C ALA A 34 -4.87 11.53 -18.50
N LEU A 35 -3.70 11.96 -18.02
CA LEU A 35 -3.17 11.48 -16.74
C LEU A 35 -4.06 11.87 -15.55
N GLN A 36 -4.64 13.08 -15.55
CA GLN A 36 -5.60 13.47 -14.51
C GLN A 36 -6.83 12.57 -14.50
N ALA A 37 -7.38 12.24 -15.68
CA ALA A 37 -8.53 11.35 -15.79
C ALA A 37 -8.21 9.93 -15.28
N ASP A 38 -7.06 9.38 -15.66
CA ASP A 38 -6.60 8.07 -15.18
C ASP A 38 -6.44 8.06 -13.65
N ILE A 39 -5.94 9.16 -13.06
CA ILE A 39 -5.80 9.31 -11.61
C ILE A 39 -7.16 9.39 -10.92
N GLU A 40 -8.13 10.11 -11.49
CA GLU A 40 -9.49 10.20 -10.94
C GLU A 40 -10.19 8.84 -10.98
N GLU A 41 -10.05 8.08 -12.07
CA GLU A 41 -10.56 6.71 -12.18
C GLU A 41 -9.87 5.78 -11.17
N ALA A 42 -8.55 5.87 -11.04
CA ALA A 42 -7.79 5.06 -10.07
C ALA A 42 -8.15 5.38 -8.61
N LYS A 43 -8.60 6.60 -8.29
CA LYS A 43 -9.09 6.98 -6.96
C LYS A 43 -10.48 6.41 -6.65
N LEU A 44 -11.25 6.05 -7.67
CA LEU A 44 -12.56 5.41 -7.51
C LEU A 44 -12.43 3.89 -7.33
N LEU A 45 -11.29 3.31 -7.72
CA LEU A 45 -10.99 1.92 -7.40
C LEU A 45 -10.89 1.79 -5.88
N PRO A 46 -11.61 0.83 -5.26
CA PRO A 46 -11.52 0.61 -3.83
C PRO A 46 -10.07 0.32 -3.46
N GLU A 47 -9.62 0.89 -2.35
CA GLU A 47 -8.32 0.52 -1.78
C GLU A 47 -8.28 -1.01 -1.61
N PRO A 48 -7.12 -1.64 -1.84
CA PRO A 48 -6.99 -3.08 -1.66
C PRO A 48 -7.50 -3.46 -0.27
N GLU A 49 -8.44 -4.42 -0.21
CA GLU A 49 -9.18 -4.79 1.01
C GLU A 49 -8.27 -5.14 2.20
N ILE A 50 -7.01 -5.49 1.92
CA ILE A 50 -5.99 -5.77 2.92
C ILE A 50 -4.68 -5.12 2.44
N SER A 51 -4.22 -4.11 3.16
CA SER A 51 -2.87 -3.56 2.96
C SER A 51 -1.83 -4.65 3.24
N ARG A 52 -0.72 -4.69 2.50
CA ARG A 52 0.35 -5.69 2.72
C ARG A 52 0.81 -5.75 4.18
N THR A 53 0.88 -4.59 4.83
CA THR A 53 1.21 -4.48 6.26
C THR A 53 0.17 -5.14 7.15
N GLU A 54 -1.12 -5.03 6.82
CA GLU A 54 -2.19 -5.68 7.58
C GLU A 54 -2.18 -7.20 7.37
N TYR A 55 -1.89 -7.66 6.16
CA TYR A 55 -1.74 -9.09 5.89
C TYR A 55 -0.62 -9.71 6.73
N ASP A 56 0.56 -9.08 6.73
CA ASP A 56 1.71 -9.54 7.52
C ASP A 56 1.40 -9.53 9.03
N LEU A 57 0.72 -8.48 9.53
CA LEU A 57 0.29 -8.41 10.93
C LEU A 57 -0.70 -9.52 11.29
N LYS A 58 -1.67 -9.80 10.41
CA LYS A 58 -2.65 -10.87 10.64
C LYS A 58 -1.98 -12.25 10.61
N ASP A 59 -1.07 -12.52 9.67
CA ASP A 59 -0.35 -13.81 9.62
C ASP A 59 0.48 -14.04 10.90
N GLN A 60 1.19 -13.01 11.35
CA GLN A 60 1.94 -13.05 12.60
C GLN A 60 1.05 -13.35 13.80
N LEU A 61 -0.08 -12.63 13.94
CA LEU A 61 -1.04 -12.83 15.02
C LEU A 61 -1.64 -14.24 15.03
N ILE A 62 -2.04 -14.74 13.85
CA ILE A 62 -2.60 -16.09 13.72
C ILE A 62 -1.56 -17.13 14.11
N ARG A 63 -0.33 -17.00 13.61
CA ARG A 63 0.76 -17.93 13.93
C ARG A 63 1.11 -17.93 15.41
N GLU A 64 1.22 -16.74 16.02
CA GLU A 64 1.48 -16.60 17.45
C GLU A 64 0.35 -17.21 18.28
N THR A 65 -0.90 -16.95 17.91
CA THR A 65 -2.07 -17.51 18.60
C THR A 65 -2.10 -19.03 18.53
N ILE A 66 -1.76 -19.61 17.37
CA ILE A 66 -1.66 -21.07 17.21
C ILE A 66 -0.57 -21.64 18.12
N MET A 67 0.64 -21.06 18.12
CA MET A 67 1.75 -21.52 18.96
C MET A 67 1.42 -21.42 20.45
N ASN A 68 0.83 -20.30 20.88
CA ASN A 68 0.42 -20.10 22.26
C ASN A 68 -0.69 -21.06 22.67
N THR A 69 -1.65 -21.33 21.79
CA THR A 69 -2.72 -22.31 22.04
C THR A 69 -2.15 -23.73 22.14
N GLY A 70 -1.24 -24.12 21.24
CA GLY A 70 -0.55 -25.40 21.29
C GLY A 70 0.19 -25.61 22.60
N LYS A 71 0.97 -24.61 23.04
CA LYS A 71 1.67 -24.65 24.32
C LYS A 71 0.71 -24.79 25.51
N LYS A 72 -0.39 -24.02 25.52
CA LYS A 72 -1.40 -24.11 26.57
C LYS A 72 -2.07 -25.49 26.63
N VAL A 73 -2.29 -26.14 25.48
CA VAL A 73 -2.85 -27.50 25.42
C VAL A 73 -1.88 -28.52 26.00
N GLU A 74 -0.58 -28.38 25.71
CA GLU A 74 0.47 -29.24 26.27
C GLU A 74 0.59 -29.06 27.79
N GLU A 75 0.68 -27.81 28.27
CA GLU A 75 0.72 -27.50 29.71
C GLU A 75 -0.52 -28.02 30.45
N ASN A 76 -1.71 -27.91 29.85
CA ASN A 76 -2.94 -28.44 30.42
C ASN A 76 -2.93 -29.97 30.46
N SER A 77 -2.46 -30.62 29.40
CA SER A 77 -2.33 -32.07 29.34
C SER A 77 -1.40 -32.61 30.44
N ASP A 78 -0.29 -31.93 30.69
CA ASP A 78 0.64 -32.33 31.76
C ASP A 78 0.08 -32.04 33.16
N ALA A 79 -0.66 -30.94 33.33
CA ALA A 79 -1.38 -30.68 34.58
C ALA A 79 -2.41 -31.77 34.86
N LEU A 80 -3.14 -32.25 33.84
CA LEU A 80 -4.10 -33.35 33.97
C LEU A 80 -3.42 -34.66 34.39
N LYS A 81 -2.28 -35.04 33.77
CA LYS A 81 -1.50 -36.23 34.17
C LYS A 81 -1.08 -36.16 35.64
N ASN A 82 -0.60 -35.00 36.09
CA ASN A 82 -0.21 -34.80 37.49
C ASN A 82 -1.40 -34.96 38.45
N ILE A 83 -2.59 -34.53 38.05
CA ILE A 83 -3.82 -34.70 38.85
C ILE A 83 -4.17 -36.18 38.91
N ASP A 84 -4.15 -36.88 37.77
CA ASP A 84 -4.45 -38.32 37.70
C ASP A 84 -3.48 -39.14 38.55
N GLU A 85 -2.18 -38.85 38.51
CA GLU A 85 -1.17 -39.51 39.36
C GLU A 85 -1.45 -39.32 40.86
N LYS A 86 -1.77 -38.09 41.27
CA LYS A 86 -2.12 -37.80 42.67
C LYS A 86 -3.42 -38.47 43.10
N LEU A 87 -4.42 -38.50 42.22
CA LEU A 87 -5.68 -39.21 42.48
C LEU A 87 -5.43 -40.71 42.63
N PHE A 88 -4.58 -41.29 41.79
CA PHE A 88 -4.19 -42.69 41.89
C PHE A 88 -3.48 -42.99 43.22
N GLU A 89 -2.55 -42.13 43.66
CA GLU A 89 -1.86 -42.29 44.94
C GLU A 89 -2.86 -42.27 46.12
N ILE A 90 -3.84 -41.36 46.11
CA ILE A 90 -4.88 -41.25 47.15
C ILE A 90 -5.78 -42.49 47.17
N ILE A 91 -6.20 -43.00 46.01
CA ILE A 91 -7.09 -44.17 45.90
C ILE A 91 -6.35 -45.47 46.25
N SER A 92 -5.04 -45.54 46.02
CA SER A 92 -4.23 -46.73 46.31
C SER A 92 -3.83 -46.90 47.79
N LYS A 93 -4.12 -45.91 48.64
CA LYS A 93 -3.96 -45.95 50.10
C LYS A 93 -5.24 -46.39 50.79
#